data_AF-A0AA37GU69-F1
#
_entry.id   AF-A0AA37GU69-F1
#
_cell.length_a   1.000
_cell.length_b   1.000
_cell.length_c   1.000
_cell.angle_alpha   90.00
_cell.angle_beta   90.00
_cell.angle_gamma   90.00
#
_symmetry.space_group_name_H-M   'P 1'
#
loop_
_entity.id
_entity.type
_entity.pdbx_description
1 polymer ?
#
loop_
_entity_poly.entity_id
_entity_poly.type
_entity_poly.pdbx_seq_one_letter_code
_entity_poly.pdbx_strand_id
1 'polypeptide(L)'
;MTRYKSTPLYGGALVADLPDKFADVSKLREVPDNQEVWIDSDGFTSIIFDITERVGPAGSSPEIDGRAMTTHLEELVGEDIDTVKVWNTTETSFSRLRCVKSHTLVPSTLFFDGNTAALARARRQNDSTDVPAYTLIATQTPHAKSGSKSGSSAPDFTAIILTLLRLEKESTDILVTINVPHIKGEYDEADVDLELGKQGKLIGDAVEYAARIWETFKVKDWTLFQEV
;
A
#
# COMPACT_ATOMS: atom_id res chain seq x y z
N MET A 1 -8.99 -18.76 -8.94
CA MET A 1 -8.08 -17.64 -9.23
C MET A 1 -8.89 -16.37 -9.24
N THR A 2 -8.50 -15.41 -8.43
CA THR A 2 -9.15 -14.10 -8.34
C THR A 2 -8.90 -13.32 -9.62
N ARG A 3 -9.94 -12.71 -10.18
CA ARG A 3 -9.84 -11.84 -11.36
C ARG A 3 -9.61 -10.41 -10.91
N TYR A 4 -8.76 -9.70 -11.63
CA TYR A 4 -8.41 -8.31 -11.32
C TYR A 4 -8.89 -7.38 -12.43
N LYS A 5 -9.19 -6.13 -12.05
CA LYS A 5 -9.52 -5.03 -12.94
C LYS A 5 -8.58 -3.85 -12.64
N SER A 6 -8.12 -3.18 -13.69
CA SER A 6 -7.33 -1.96 -13.54
C SER A 6 -8.24 -0.83 -13.09
N THR A 7 -7.95 -0.28 -11.91
CA THR A 7 -8.79 0.69 -11.23
C THR A 7 -8.08 2.04 -11.16
N PRO A 8 -8.70 3.13 -11.65
CA PRO A 8 -8.22 4.48 -11.38
C PRO A 8 -8.49 4.85 -9.92
N LEU A 9 -7.47 5.39 -9.25
CA LEU A 9 -7.56 5.93 -7.89
C LEU A 9 -7.23 7.43 -7.94
N TYR A 10 -7.80 8.21 -7.03
CA TYR A 10 -7.66 9.67 -6.90
C TYR A 10 -7.91 10.39 -8.23
N GLY A 11 -9.12 10.21 -8.79
CA GLY A 11 -9.48 10.78 -10.09
C GLY A 11 -8.67 10.23 -11.27
N GLY A 12 -7.93 9.14 -11.07
CA GLY A 12 -7.05 8.53 -12.07
C GLY A 12 -5.61 9.03 -12.05
N ALA A 13 -5.24 9.84 -11.06
CA ALA A 13 -3.85 10.23 -10.79
C ALA A 13 -2.99 9.00 -10.44
N LEU A 14 -3.57 8.00 -9.78
CA LEU A 14 -2.97 6.70 -9.54
C LEU A 14 -3.77 5.60 -10.24
N VAL A 15 -3.12 4.46 -10.51
CA VAL A 15 -3.78 3.24 -11.01
C VAL A 15 -3.18 2.02 -10.36
N ALA A 16 -4.03 1.08 -9.94
CA ALA A 16 -3.64 -0.26 -9.49
C ALA A 16 -4.69 -1.29 -9.92
N ASP A 17 -4.31 -2.57 -10.00
CA ASP A 17 -5.24 -3.67 -10.23
C ASP A 17 -5.88 -4.11 -8.91
N LEU A 18 -7.21 -4.00 -8.81
CA LEU A 18 -7.99 -4.50 -7.66
C LEU A 18 -8.78 -5.75 -8.03
N PRO A 19 -9.11 -6.64 -7.07
CA PRO A 19 -10.01 -7.75 -7.33
C PRO A 19 -11.37 -7.24 -7.82
N ASP A 20 -11.97 -7.95 -8.78
CA ASP A 20 -13.20 -7.51 -9.44
C ASP A 20 -14.40 -7.36 -8.51
N LYS A 21 -14.46 -8.22 -7.48
CA LYS A 21 -15.45 -8.25 -6.41
C LYS A 21 -15.43 -7.06 -5.44
N PHE A 22 -14.39 -6.23 -5.45
CA PHE A 22 -14.33 -5.04 -4.59
C PHE A 22 -15.15 -3.88 -5.16
N ALA A 23 -15.92 -3.25 -4.28
CA ALA A 23 -16.74 -2.09 -4.53
C ALA A 23 -16.18 -0.85 -3.83
N ASP A 24 -16.29 0.28 -4.52
CA ASP A 24 -15.88 1.59 -4.05
C ASP A 24 -16.89 2.14 -3.03
N VAL A 25 -16.41 2.43 -1.83
CA VAL A 25 -17.23 2.88 -0.69
C VAL A 25 -17.63 4.36 -0.80
N SER A 26 -16.89 5.18 -1.57
CA SER A 26 -17.20 6.61 -1.77
C SER A 26 -18.57 6.85 -2.40
N LYS A 27 -19.11 5.84 -3.09
CA LYS A 27 -20.46 5.86 -3.71
C LYS A 27 -21.59 5.76 -2.69
N LEU A 28 -21.27 5.34 -1.47
CA LEU A 28 -22.25 5.09 -0.40
C LEU A 28 -22.14 6.12 0.73
N ARG A 29 -20.93 6.57 1.03
CA ARG A 29 -20.64 7.53 2.09
C ARG A 29 -19.46 8.42 1.72
N GLU A 30 -19.37 9.57 2.37
CA GLU A 30 -18.19 10.42 2.26
C GLU A 30 -16.96 9.69 2.84
N VAL A 31 -15.85 9.84 2.14
CA VAL A 31 -14.51 9.35 2.49
C VAL A 31 -13.57 10.56 2.35
N PRO A 32 -12.59 10.74 3.25
CA PRO A 32 -11.62 11.83 3.13
C PRO A 32 -10.95 11.84 1.75
N ASP A 33 -10.62 13.04 1.23
CA ASP A 33 -10.09 13.20 -0.13
C ASP A 33 -8.75 12.48 -0.34
N ASN A 34 -7.94 12.35 0.72
CA ASN A 34 -6.66 11.65 0.71
C ASN A 34 -6.81 10.12 0.88
N GLN A 35 -8.04 9.61 1.01
CA GLN A 35 -8.32 8.19 1.20
C GLN A 35 -9.22 7.60 0.11
N GLU A 36 -8.95 6.35 -0.27
CA GLU A 36 -9.91 5.53 -1.00
C GLU A 36 -10.17 4.22 -0.28
N VAL A 37 -11.45 3.91 -0.08
CA VAL A 37 -11.88 2.71 0.63
C VAL A 37 -12.63 1.79 -0.32
N TRP A 38 -12.16 0.55 -0.40
CA TRP A 38 -12.75 -0.51 -1.21
C TRP A 38 -13.13 -1.67 -0.30
N ILE A 39 -14.33 -2.23 -0.49
CA ILE A 39 -14.81 -3.35 0.33
C ILE A 39 -15.21 -4.51 -0.58
N ASP A 40 -14.93 -5.73 -0.14
CA ASP A 40 -15.34 -6.94 -0.83
C ASP A 40 -16.87 -7.10 -0.84
N SER A 41 -17.41 -7.84 -1.81
CA SER A 41 -18.85 -8.10 -1.91
C SER A 41 -19.44 -8.79 -0.69
N ASP A 42 -18.63 -9.62 -0.02
CA ASP A 42 -19.03 -10.33 1.19
C ASP A 42 -18.97 -9.42 2.44
N GLY A 43 -18.39 -8.21 2.30
CA GLY A 43 -18.36 -7.18 3.35
C GLY A 43 -17.29 -7.37 4.43
N PHE A 44 -16.49 -8.43 4.35
CA PHE A 44 -15.49 -8.74 5.37
C PHE A 44 -14.15 -8.07 5.09
N THR A 45 -13.57 -8.27 3.91
CA THR A 45 -12.25 -7.69 3.59
C THR A 45 -12.38 -6.27 3.05
N SER A 46 -11.52 -5.37 3.52
CA SER A 46 -11.38 -4.02 2.95
C SER A 46 -9.95 -3.73 2.51
N ILE A 47 -9.81 -2.93 1.46
CA ILE A 47 -8.56 -2.36 0.97
C ILE A 47 -8.70 -0.84 1.09
N ILE A 48 -7.75 -0.22 1.77
CA ILE A 48 -7.71 1.22 1.98
C ILE A 48 -6.42 1.74 1.36
N PHE A 49 -6.53 2.74 0.50
CA PHE A 49 -5.42 3.56 0.06
C PHE A 49 -5.44 4.85 0.86
N ASP A 50 -4.30 5.23 1.42
CA ASP A 50 -4.14 6.49 2.15
C ASP A 50 -2.89 7.20 1.68
N ILE A 51 -3.00 8.51 1.44
CA ILE A 51 -1.88 9.38 1.09
C ILE A 51 -1.65 10.31 2.28
N THR A 52 -0.47 10.22 2.87
CA THR A 52 -0.10 10.97 4.07
C THR A 52 1.18 11.75 3.86
N GLU A 53 1.41 12.74 4.71
CA GLU A 53 2.72 13.35 4.84
C GLU A 53 3.78 12.30 5.22
N ARG A 54 5.02 12.52 4.78
CA ARG A 54 6.11 11.62 5.07
C ARG A 54 6.54 11.72 6.54
N VAL A 55 6.57 10.58 7.23
CA VAL A 55 6.93 10.52 8.65
C VAL A 55 8.44 10.35 8.87
N GLY A 56 9.00 11.07 9.83
CA GLY A 56 10.40 10.90 10.25
C GLY A 56 11.45 11.60 9.38
N PRO A 57 12.75 11.39 9.64
CA PRO A 57 13.83 12.17 9.04
C PRO A 57 14.03 11.89 7.55
N ALA A 58 14.67 12.82 6.84
CA ALA A 58 15.04 12.66 5.43
C ALA A 58 15.97 11.45 5.20
N GLY A 59 15.98 10.91 3.98
CA GLY A 59 16.70 9.69 3.60
C GLY A 59 15.86 8.42 3.69
N SER A 60 16.27 7.39 2.95
CA SER A 60 15.73 6.04 3.05
C SER A 60 16.81 5.09 3.58
N SER A 61 16.50 4.43 4.69
CA SER A 61 17.28 3.33 5.24
C SER A 61 16.32 2.36 5.93
N PRO A 62 16.65 1.06 6.02
CA PRO A 62 15.80 0.08 6.70
C PRO A 62 15.38 0.51 8.11
N GLU A 63 16.26 1.20 8.84
CA GLU A 63 15.97 1.71 10.18
C GLU A 63 14.99 2.90 10.16
N ILE A 64 15.13 3.82 9.21
CA ILE A 64 14.25 4.97 9.07
C ILE A 64 12.87 4.52 8.58
N ASP A 65 12.85 3.64 7.58
CA ASP A 65 11.64 3.15 6.92
C ASP A 65 10.87 2.19 7.82
N GLY A 66 11.58 1.34 8.58
CA GLY A 66 11.00 0.51 9.63
C GLY A 66 10.34 1.34 10.74
N ARG A 67 10.97 2.44 11.18
CA ARG A 67 10.33 3.35 12.16
C ARG A 67 9.09 4.02 11.60
N ALA A 68 9.14 4.52 10.36
CA ALA A 68 7.97 5.12 9.72
C ALA A 68 6.81 4.13 9.61
N MET A 69 7.10 2.88 9.24
CA MET A 69 6.12 1.79 9.21
C MET A 69 5.48 1.54 10.58
N THR A 70 6.28 1.52 11.65
CA THR A 70 5.74 1.37 13.02
C THR A 70 4.86 2.55 13.40
N THR A 71 5.26 3.79 13.09
CA THR A 71 4.43 4.98 13.37
C THR A 71 3.09 4.93 12.63
N HIS A 72 3.10 4.58 11.34
CA HIS A 72 1.86 4.42 10.57
C HIS A 72 0.94 3.32 11.12
N LEU A 73 1.51 2.21 11.59
CA LEU A 73 0.74 1.16 12.26
C LEU A 73 0.13 1.64 13.59
N GLU A 74 0.88 2.40 14.38
CA GLU A 74 0.41 2.99 15.64
C GLU A 74 -0.73 4.00 15.39
N GLU A 75 -0.64 4.82 14.34
CA GLU A 75 -1.70 5.75 13.95
C GLU A 75 -2.95 5.04 13.44
N LEU A 76 -2.78 3.96 12.65
CA LEU A 76 -3.88 3.16 12.13
C LEU A 76 -4.68 2.49 13.25
N VAL A 77 -4.00 1.96 14.26
CA VAL A 77 -4.65 1.19 15.34
C VAL A 77 -5.05 2.07 16.54
N GLY A 78 -4.34 3.18 16.76
CA GLY A 78 -4.64 4.13 17.82
C GLY A 78 -4.44 3.54 19.23
N GLU A 79 -5.45 3.73 20.09
CA GLU A 79 -5.38 3.33 21.50
C GLU A 79 -5.30 1.81 21.71
N ASP A 80 -5.77 1.02 20.74
CA ASP A 80 -5.80 -0.46 20.83
C ASP A 80 -4.45 -1.10 20.43
N ILE A 81 -3.35 -0.34 20.42
CA ILE A 81 -2.02 -0.81 19.98
C ILE A 81 -1.49 -1.98 20.82
N ASP A 82 -1.89 -2.06 22.09
CA ASP A 82 -1.53 -3.17 22.99
C ASP A 82 -2.18 -4.50 22.59
N THR A 83 -3.22 -4.45 21.75
CA THR A 83 -3.87 -5.63 21.18
C THR A 83 -3.25 -6.10 19.86
N VAL A 84 -2.25 -5.37 19.35
CA VAL A 84 -1.62 -5.65 18.07
C VAL A 84 -0.42 -6.57 18.25
N LYS A 85 -0.36 -7.61 17.42
CA LYS A 85 0.81 -8.46 17.29
C LYS A 85 1.34 -8.41 15.87
N VAL A 86 2.61 -8.04 15.71
CA VAL A 86 3.31 -8.03 14.43
C VAL A 86 4.00 -9.37 14.22
N TRP A 87 3.79 -9.97 13.05
CA TRP A 87 4.24 -11.35 12.76
C TRP A 87 5.42 -11.40 11.81
N ASN A 88 5.46 -10.50 10.83
CA ASN A 88 6.54 -10.43 9.86
C ASN A 88 6.64 -9.02 9.27
N THR A 89 7.86 -8.61 8.96
CA THR A 89 8.16 -7.42 8.16
C THR A 89 9.05 -7.88 7.01
N THR A 90 8.52 -7.85 5.79
CA THR A 90 9.29 -8.17 4.59
C THR A 90 9.60 -6.90 3.82
N GLU A 91 10.88 -6.60 3.64
CA GLU A 91 11.30 -5.65 2.61
C GLU A 91 10.89 -6.23 1.26
N THR A 92 10.02 -5.53 0.53
CA THR A 92 9.61 -5.99 -0.78
C THR A 92 10.10 -5.00 -1.82
N SER A 93 11.31 -5.27 -2.33
CA SER A 93 11.80 -4.58 -3.53
C SER A 93 10.97 -5.07 -4.71
N PHE A 94 10.00 -4.27 -5.14
CA PHE A 94 9.45 -4.43 -6.47
C PHE A 94 10.00 -3.33 -7.35
N SER A 95 10.82 -3.78 -8.30
CA SER A 95 11.59 -3.03 -9.30
C SER A 95 10.78 -2.16 -10.28
N ARG A 96 9.53 -1.78 -9.99
CA ARG A 96 8.57 -1.34 -11.01
C ARG A 96 7.96 0.04 -10.84
N LEU A 97 8.20 0.75 -9.75
CA LEU A 97 7.96 2.19 -9.75
C LEU A 97 8.98 2.86 -10.67
N ARG A 98 8.66 2.87 -11.96
CA ARG A 98 9.27 3.76 -12.92
C ARG A 98 8.80 5.17 -12.59
N CYS A 99 9.44 5.77 -11.58
CA CYS A 99 9.37 7.21 -11.32
C CYS A 99 10.03 7.94 -12.49
N VAL A 100 9.34 8.01 -13.62
CA VAL A 100 9.76 8.84 -14.75
C VAL A 100 9.11 10.19 -14.51
N LYS A 101 9.83 11.13 -13.91
CA LYS A 101 9.46 12.54 -14.00
C LYS A 101 9.48 12.89 -15.49
N SER A 102 8.31 12.99 -16.09
CA SER A 102 8.17 13.47 -17.45
C SER A 102 8.64 14.92 -17.50
N HIS A 103 9.63 15.17 -18.37
CA HIS A 103 10.10 16.47 -18.86
C HIS A 103 11.06 17.28 -17.97
N THR A 104 12.36 17.14 -18.24
CA THR A 104 13.22 18.31 -18.49
C THR A 104 14.10 18.01 -19.71
N LEU A 105 13.85 18.69 -20.81
CA LEU A 105 14.77 18.70 -21.95
C LEU A 105 16.01 19.48 -21.50
N VAL A 106 17.10 18.78 -21.15
CA VAL A 106 18.39 19.44 -21.00
C VAL A 106 18.84 19.93 -22.39
N PRO A 107 19.09 21.23 -22.60
CA PRO A 107 19.61 21.71 -23.86
C PRO A 107 21.04 21.15 -24.02
N SER A 108 21.26 20.40 -25.09
CA SER A 108 22.58 19.88 -25.43
C SER A 108 23.47 21.06 -25.86
N THR A 109 24.55 21.32 -25.13
CA THR A 109 25.55 22.32 -25.53
C THR A 109 26.16 21.89 -26.87
N LEU A 110 25.92 22.69 -27.91
CA LEU A 110 26.48 22.47 -29.26
C LEU A 110 27.97 22.81 -29.24
N PHE A 111 28.83 21.79 -29.34
CA PHE A 111 30.23 21.99 -29.70
C PHE A 111 30.32 22.09 -31.22
N PHE A 112 30.76 23.26 -31.71
CA PHE A 112 31.08 23.50 -33.12
C PHE A 112 32.60 23.35 -33.31
N ASP A 113 33.06 22.16 -33.67
CA ASP A 113 34.31 22.01 -34.40
C ASP A 113 33.97 21.56 -35.82
N GLY A 114 34.51 22.29 -36.79
CA GLY A 114 34.10 22.23 -38.18
C GLY A 114 34.13 20.83 -38.80
N ASN A 115 33.14 20.59 -39.67
CA ASN A 115 33.05 19.55 -40.70
C ASN A 115 32.34 18.21 -40.45
N THR A 116 31.57 18.03 -39.38
CA THR A 116 30.55 16.96 -39.35
C THR A 116 29.36 17.32 -38.48
N ALA A 117 28.16 17.39 -39.07
CA ALA A 117 26.91 17.50 -38.31
C ALA A 117 26.61 16.17 -37.61
N ALA A 118 27.02 16.02 -36.36
CA ALA A 118 26.59 14.90 -35.52
C ALA A 118 25.18 15.19 -35.00
N LEU A 119 24.19 14.39 -35.39
CA LEU A 119 22.89 14.35 -34.73
C LEU A 119 23.11 13.94 -33.27
N ALA A 120 23.04 14.91 -32.34
CA ALA A 120 23.01 14.64 -30.92
C ALA A 120 21.75 13.81 -30.61
N ARG A 121 21.90 12.49 -30.50
CA ARG A 121 20.84 11.64 -29.97
C ARG A 121 20.61 12.06 -28.53
N ALA A 122 19.45 12.66 -28.25
CA ALA A 122 18.96 12.85 -26.89
C ALA A 122 19.02 11.49 -26.18
N ARG A 123 19.98 11.33 -25.27
CA ARG A 123 20.00 10.18 -24.37
C ARG A 123 18.79 10.35 -23.46
N ARG A 124 17.79 9.48 -23.59
CA ARG A 124 16.83 9.23 -22.51
C ARG A 124 17.66 8.73 -21.33
N GLN A 125 17.94 9.58 -20.36
CA GLN A 125 18.37 9.13 -19.05
C GLN A 125 17.14 8.53 -18.37
N ASN A 126 17.08 7.20 -18.41
CA ASN A 126 16.09 6.40 -17.71
C ASN A 126 16.54 6.32 -16.25
N ASP A 127 16.34 7.40 -15.49
CA ASP A 127 16.56 7.45 -14.05
C ASP A 127 15.40 6.74 -13.35
N SER A 128 15.33 5.41 -13.47
CA SER A 128 14.41 4.61 -12.69
C SER A 128 15.00 4.43 -11.30
N THR A 129 14.69 5.35 -10.38
CA THR A 129 14.96 5.13 -8.95
C THR A 129 14.05 4.02 -8.47
N ASP A 130 14.62 2.88 -8.08
CA ASP A 130 13.90 1.81 -7.40
C ASP A 130 13.44 2.35 -6.04
N VAL A 131 12.13 2.46 -5.84
CA VAL A 131 11.58 2.97 -4.58
C VAL A 131 11.20 1.76 -3.74
N PRO A 132 11.83 1.55 -2.56
CA PRO A 132 11.51 0.40 -1.73
C PRO A 132 10.07 0.51 -1.22
N ALA A 133 9.38 -0.62 -1.20
CA ALA A 133 8.13 -0.78 -0.49
C ALA A 133 8.30 -1.81 0.62
N TYR A 134 7.69 -1.52 1.76
CA TYR A 134 7.77 -2.35 2.95
C TYR A 134 6.39 -2.91 3.20
N THR A 135 6.28 -4.21 3.50
CA THR A 135 5.01 -4.81 3.90
C THR A 135 5.17 -5.47 5.25
N LEU A 136 4.22 -5.22 6.15
CA LEU A 136 4.08 -5.97 7.39
C LEU A 136 2.73 -6.66 7.48
N ILE A 137 2.69 -7.71 8.29
CA ILE A 137 1.46 -8.39 8.67
C ILE A 137 1.33 -8.28 10.18
N ALA A 138 0.21 -7.72 10.62
CA ALA A 138 -0.18 -7.62 12.01
C ALA A 138 -1.54 -8.27 12.25
N THR A 139 -1.85 -8.63 13.48
CA THR A 139 -3.20 -8.98 13.91
C THR A 139 -3.62 -8.10 15.07
N GLN A 140 -4.82 -7.57 15.01
CA GLN A 140 -5.46 -6.83 16.09
C GLN A 140 -6.56 -7.70 16.70
N THR A 141 -6.49 -7.96 18.00
CA THR A 141 -7.52 -8.71 18.73
C THR A 141 -8.39 -7.73 19.51
N PRO A 142 -9.70 -7.61 19.24
CA PRO A 142 -10.54 -6.69 19.99
C PRO A 142 -10.46 -6.96 21.50
N HIS A 143 -10.43 -5.90 22.32
CA HIS A 143 -10.50 -6.06 23.77
C HIS A 143 -11.74 -6.88 24.15
N ALA A 144 -11.54 -7.96 24.90
CA ALA A 144 -12.64 -8.77 25.42
C ALA A 144 -13.54 -7.89 26.30
N LYS A 145 -14.70 -7.50 25.79
CA LYS A 145 -15.69 -6.77 26.60
C LYS A 145 -16.16 -7.70 27.71
N SER A 146 -15.78 -7.38 28.94
CA SER A 146 -16.27 -8.06 30.15
C SER A 146 -17.81 -8.01 30.15
N GLY A 147 -18.46 -9.12 29.79
CA GLY A 147 -19.92 -9.30 29.89
C GLY A 147 -20.73 -9.51 28.60
N SER A 148 -20.15 -9.55 27.38
CA SER A 148 -20.95 -9.90 26.19
C SER A 148 -21.12 -11.41 26.05
N LYS A 149 -22.35 -11.89 26.28
CA LYS A 149 -22.78 -13.26 25.94
C LYS A 149 -22.46 -13.57 24.47
N SER A 150 -21.90 -14.76 24.23
CA SER A 150 -21.47 -15.29 22.94
C SER A 150 -22.58 -15.26 21.89
N GLY A 151 -22.54 -14.29 20.98
CA GLY A 151 -23.50 -14.22 19.88
C GLY A 151 -23.36 -13.02 18.94
N SER A 152 -22.16 -12.46 18.75
CA SER A 152 -21.98 -11.29 17.89
C SER A 152 -21.11 -11.60 16.69
N SER A 153 -21.53 -11.14 15.52
CA SER A 153 -20.82 -11.09 14.23
C SER A 153 -19.52 -10.26 14.24
N ALA A 154 -18.87 -10.13 15.41
CA ALA A 154 -17.63 -9.42 15.57
C ALA A 154 -16.45 -10.38 15.30
N PRO A 155 -15.35 -9.91 14.70
CA PRO A 155 -14.17 -10.73 14.48
C PRO A 155 -13.52 -11.15 15.80
N ASP A 156 -13.00 -12.38 15.85
CA ASP A 156 -12.10 -12.85 16.91
C ASP A 156 -10.78 -12.08 16.84
N PHE A 157 -10.29 -11.81 15.63
CA PHE A 157 -9.19 -10.90 15.35
C PHE A 157 -9.30 -10.36 13.92
N THR A 158 -8.63 -9.26 13.64
CA THR A 158 -8.48 -8.70 12.28
C THR A 158 -7.02 -8.79 11.89
N ALA A 159 -6.70 -9.51 10.82
CA ALA A 159 -5.38 -9.43 10.22
C ALA A 159 -5.27 -8.14 9.38
N ILE A 160 -4.16 -7.44 9.53
CA ILE A 160 -3.85 -6.17 8.87
C ILE A 160 -2.60 -6.40 8.05
N ILE A 161 -2.72 -6.26 6.73
CA ILE A 161 -1.58 -6.24 5.81
C ILE A 161 -1.35 -4.78 5.46
N LEU A 162 -0.24 -4.22 5.93
CA LEU A 162 0.11 -2.81 5.71
C LEU A 162 1.31 -2.74 4.77
N THR A 163 1.14 -2.12 3.62
CA THR A 163 2.20 -1.83 2.67
C THR A 163 2.49 -0.32 2.65
N LEU A 164 3.74 0.05 2.89
CA LEU A 164 4.26 1.42 2.88
C LEU A 164 5.13 1.65 1.65
N LEU A 165 4.78 2.67 0.87
CA LEU A 165 5.61 3.26 -0.16
C LEU A 165 6.03 4.66 0.27
N ARG A 166 7.33 4.93 0.20
CA ARG A 166 7.90 6.23 0.58
C ARG A 166 8.37 7.03 -0.62
N LEU A 167 7.75 8.18 -0.88
CA LEU A 167 8.13 9.09 -1.96
C LEU A 167 8.94 10.26 -1.39
N GLU A 168 10.24 10.03 -1.16
CA GLU A 168 11.13 11.02 -0.53
C GLU A 168 11.16 12.37 -1.28
N LYS A 169 11.14 12.37 -2.61
CA LYS A 169 11.18 13.59 -3.42
C LYS A 169 9.94 14.47 -3.26
N GLU A 170 8.80 13.87 -2.94
CA GLU A 170 7.52 14.57 -2.79
C GLU A 170 7.13 14.71 -1.31
N SER A 171 7.97 14.25 -0.38
CA SER A 171 7.67 14.25 1.06
C SER A 171 6.33 13.58 1.40
N THR A 172 5.99 12.51 0.69
CA THR A 172 4.73 11.77 0.84
C THR A 172 4.98 10.31 1.19
N ASP A 173 4.16 9.74 2.06
CA ASP A 173 4.04 8.30 2.26
C ASP A 173 2.68 7.83 1.67
N ILE A 174 2.67 6.70 0.97
CA ILE A 174 1.46 6.06 0.46
C ILE A 174 1.30 4.73 1.17
N LEU A 175 0.14 4.54 1.80
CA LEU A 175 -0.21 3.35 2.54
C LEU A 175 -1.27 2.57 1.78
N VAL A 176 -1.09 1.25 1.73
CA VAL A 176 -2.14 0.30 1.34
C VAL A 176 -2.39 -0.62 2.52
N THR A 177 -3.59 -0.52 3.08
CA THR A 177 -4.00 -1.33 4.24
C THR A 177 -5.08 -2.31 3.81
N ILE A 178 -4.85 -3.60 4.03
CA ILE A 178 -5.85 -4.64 3.80
C ILE A 178 -6.28 -5.23 5.14
N ASN A 179 -7.54 -4.99 5.52
CA ASN A 179 -8.11 -5.52 6.74
C ASN A 179 -8.88 -6.81 6.44
N VAL A 180 -8.55 -7.88 7.16
CA VAL A 180 -9.11 -9.22 6.99
C VAL A 180 -9.66 -9.70 8.34
N PRO A 181 -10.93 -9.39 8.66
CA PRO A 181 -11.57 -9.86 9.87
C PRO A 181 -11.76 -11.38 9.83
N HIS A 182 -11.45 -12.05 10.92
CA HIS A 182 -11.64 -13.47 11.12
C HIS A 182 -12.74 -13.67 12.16
N ILE A 183 -13.93 -14.06 11.73
CA ILE A 183 -15.09 -14.25 12.60
C ILE A 183 -15.20 -15.73 12.98
N LYS A 184 -15.45 -16.01 14.26
CA LYS A 184 -15.57 -17.37 14.74
C LYS A 184 -16.56 -18.21 13.93
N GLY A 185 -16.09 -19.35 13.44
CA GLY A 185 -16.90 -20.29 12.65
C GLY A 185 -16.97 -19.97 11.15
N GLU A 186 -16.42 -18.84 10.69
CA GLU A 186 -16.26 -18.52 9.26
C GLU A 186 -14.85 -18.85 8.72
N TYR A 187 -13.92 -19.22 9.61
CA TYR A 187 -12.58 -19.69 9.25
C TYR A 187 -12.21 -20.95 10.06
N ASP A 188 -11.26 -21.72 9.55
CA ASP A 188 -10.67 -22.86 10.27
C ASP A 188 -9.50 -22.38 11.13
N GLU A 189 -9.64 -22.46 12.45
CA GLU A 189 -8.59 -22.08 13.41
C GLU A 189 -7.31 -22.91 13.23
N ALA A 190 -7.39 -24.15 12.72
CA ALA A 190 -6.23 -25.01 12.50
C ALA A 190 -5.36 -24.57 11.30
N ASP A 191 -5.95 -23.81 10.38
CA ASP A 191 -5.29 -23.30 9.17
C ASP A 191 -4.60 -21.95 9.40
N VAL A 192 -4.84 -21.31 10.55
CA VAL A 192 -4.28 -20.00 10.89
C VAL A 192 -3.38 -20.11 12.12
N ASP A 193 -2.08 -20.12 11.88
CA ASP A 193 -1.01 -20.02 12.87
C ASP A 193 0.14 -19.21 12.27
N LEU A 194 0.11 -17.90 12.53
CA LEU A 194 1.09 -16.97 11.96
C LEU A 194 2.50 -17.14 12.55
N GLU A 195 2.65 -17.77 13.72
CA GLU A 195 3.97 -18.12 14.29
C GLU A 195 4.63 -19.22 13.46
N LEU A 196 3.83 -20.20 13.06
CA LEU A 196 4.27 -21.32 12.23
C LEU A 196 4.18 -21.01 10.73
N GLY A 197 3.84 -19.77 10.35
CA GLY A 197 3.71 -19.34 8.96
C GLY A 197 2.46 -19.86 8.23
N LYS A 198 1.51 -20.45 8.95
CA LYS A 198 0.20 -20.85 8.41
C LYS A 198 -0.72 -19.64 8.40
N GLN A 199 -0.93 -19.06 7.23
CA GLN A 199 -1.74 -17.85 7.08
C GLN A 199 -3.23 -18.17 6.84
N GLY A 200 -3.57 -19.41 6.52
CA GLY A 200 -4.90 -19.77 6.07
C GLY A 200 -5.26 -19.08 4.74
N LYS A 201 -6.48 -19.37 4.25
CA LYS A 201 -6.91 -18.89 2.94
C LYS A 201 -7.14 -17.37 2.89
N LEU A 202 -7.75 -16.79 3.93
CA LEU A 202 -8.15 -15.38 3.93
C LEU A 202 -6.93 -14.44 3.95
N ILE A 203 -5.95 -14.70 4.81
CA ILE A 203 -4.72 -13.89 4.87
C ILE A 203 -3.87 -14.16 3.62
N GLY A 204 -3.80 -15.41 3.15
CA GLY A 204 -3.11 -15.74 1.90
C GLY A 204 -3.67 -14.96 0.70
N ASP A 205 -4.99 -14.95 0.53
CA ASP A 205 -5.67 -14.17 -0.51
C ASP A 205 -5.35 -12.66 -0.38
N ALA A 206 -5.30 -12.13 0.84
CA ALA A 206 -4.96 -10.72 1.08
C ALA A 206 -3.49 -10.37 0.77
N VAL A 207 -2.55 -11.26 1.08
CA VAL A 207 -1.14 -11.10 0.69
C VAL A 207 -1.00 -11.10 -0.84
N GLU A 208 -1.76 -11.95 -1.54
CA GLU A 208 -1.82 -11.92 -3.01
C GLU A 208 -2.40 -10.60 -3.53
N TYR A 209 -3.43 -10.05 -2.88
CA TYR A 209 -4.00 -8.74 -3.23
C TYR A 209 -2.96 -7.64 -3.10
N ALA A 210 -2.26 -7.56 -1.96
CA ALA A 210 -1.21 -6.56 -1.73
C ALA A 210 -0.10 -6.66 -2.79
N ALA A 211 0.37 -7.89 -3.05
CA ALA A 211 1.39 -8.13 -4.08
C ALA A 211 0.93 -7.69 -5.47
N ARG A 212 -0.34 -7.97 -5.83
CA ARG A 212 -0.89 -7.61 -7.14
C ARG A 212 -1.12 -6.12 -7.31
N ILE A 213 -1.68 -5.46 -6.29
CA ILE A 213 -1.86 -4.01 -6.23
C ILE A 213 -0.53 -3.35 -6.51
N TRP A 214 0.49 -3.77 -5.79
CA TRP A 214 1.80 -3.17 -5.86
C TRP A 214 2.55 -3.48 -7.17
N GLU A 215 2.43 -4.70 -7.70
CA GLU A 215 3.00 -5.06 -9.02
C GLU A 215 2.48 -4.16 -10.15
N THR A 216 1.25 -3.68 -10.01
CA THR A 216 0.51 -2.94 -11.04
C THR A 216 0.36 -1.45 -10.74
N PHE A 217 0.78 -1.02 -9.55
CA PHE A 217 0.69 0.34 -9.06
C PHE A 217 1.48 1.31 -9.94
N LYS A 218 0.82 2.37 -10.39
CA LYS A 218 1.40 3.40 -11.27
C LYS A 218 0.90 4.78 -10.87
N VAL A 219 1.84 5.69 -10.68
CA VAL A 219 1.56 7.13 -10.63
C VAL A 219 1.47 7.64 -12.07
N LYS A 220 0.30 8.15 -12.45
CA LYS A 220 0.06 8.81 -13.74
C LYS A 220 0.22 10.32 -13.64
N ASP A 221 -0.23 10.90 -12.54
CA ASP A 221 -0.12 12.32 -12.28
C ASP A 221 0.62 12.58 -10.97
N TRP A 222 1.74 13.30 -11.07
CA TRP A 222 2.60 13.62 -9.93
C TRP A 222 2.21 14.94 -9.26
N THR A 223 1.33 15.75 -9.85
CA THR A 223 0.85 16.97 -9.19
C THR A 223 -0.03 16.65 -7.98
N LEU A 224 -0.57 15.43 -7.91
CA LEU A 224 -1.34 14.91 -6.78
C LEU A 224 -0.62 15.13 -5.43
N PHE A 225 0.70 14.99 -5.39
CA PHE A 225 1.48 15.06 -4.15
C PHE A 225 1.87 16.49 -3.75
N GLN A 226 1.54 17.50 -4.55
CA GLN A 226 1.81 18.90 -4.23
C GLN A 226 0.70 19.54 -3.40
N GLU A 227 -0.41 18.82 -3.23
CA GLU A 227 -1.61 19.26 -2.50
C GLU A 227 -1.68 18.70 -1.07
N VAL A 228 -0.71 17.85 -0.70
CA VAL A 228 -0.59 17.21 0.62
C VAL A 228 0.31 18.04 1.52
#